data_AF-W9IV25-F1
#
_entry.id   AF-W9IV25-F1
#
_cell.length_a   1.000
_cell.length_b   1.000
_cell.length_c   1.000
_cell.angle_alpha   90.00
_cell.angle_beta   90.00
_cell.angle_gamma   90.00
#
_symmetry.space_group_name_H-M   'P 1'
#
loop_
_entity.id
_entity.type
_entity.pdbx_description
1 polymer ?
#
loop_
_entity_poly.entity_id
_entity_poly.type
_entity_poly.pdbx_seq_one_letter_code
_entity_poly.pdbx_strand_id
1 'polypeptide(L)'
;MSLGLGYREAEYGINSTTSHATIQPNPTIDDSPNMVGSILRQFFFPATRRPLTTALSTLPSRLIQPTIRTFTTSAPRAFAPTTARPATLNQVLRGIRKGKRARHAVSPALSNTNCPALKGVCLRVGVVRPKKPNSGERKTARVKLSTGAVVTAYIPGEGHNIQQHSVVLVRGGRAQDCPGVRYHLVRGALDLGGVASRTTSRSKYGTKKPKKATVG
;
A
#
# COMPACT_ATOMS: atom_id res chain seq x y z
N MET A 1 -14.02 -66.67 23.44
CA MET A 1 -15.26 -66.81 22.65
C MET A 1 -15.23 -65.76 21.56
N SER A 2 -15.05 -66.23 20.33
CA SER A 2 -15.01 -65.46 19.08
C SER A 2 -16.41 -65.00 18.70
N LEU A 3 -16.58 -63.73 18.34
CA LEU A 3 -17.61 -63.28 17.42
C LEU A 3 -17.08 -62.10 16.61
N GLY A 4 -16.78 -62.36 15.33
CA GLY A 4 -16.56 -61.36 14.30
C GLY A 4 -17.85 -61.06 13.54
N LEU A 5 -18.06 -59.79 13.20
CA LEU A 5 -18.99 -59.24 12.20
C LEU A 5 -18.35 -57.90 11.78
N GLY A 6 -17.94 -57.58 10.55
CA GLY A 6 -18.20 -58.18 9.25
C GLY A 6 -19.23 -57.36 8.45
N TYR A 7 -18.96 -56.10 8.10
CA TYR A 7 -19.74 -55.31 7.13
C TYR A 7 -18.82 -54.28 6.43
N ARG A 8 -18.35 -54.58 5.21
CA ARG A 8 -18.88 -54.25 3.87
C ARG A 8 -18.42 -52.89 3.35
N GLU A 9 -17.43 -52.94 2.47
CA GLU A 9 -16.98 -51.89 1.56
C GLU A 9 -18.12 -51.49 0.61
N ALA A 10 -18.27 -50.19 0.38
CA ALA A 10 -19.08 -49.64 -0.70
C ALA A 10 -18.12 -48.96 -1.68
N GLU A 11 -17.76 -49.71 -2.73
CA GLU A 11 -17.21 -49.16 -3.96
C GLU A 11 -18.31 -48.37 -4.67
N TYR A 12 -18.00 -47.12 -5.05
CA TYR A 12 -18.78 -46.39 -6.05
C TYR A 12 -17.82 -45.74 -7.06
N GLY A 13 -17.60 -46.46 -8.16
CA GLY A 13 -18.05 -46.03 -9.48
C GLY A 13 -17.53 -44.69 -10.01
N ILE A 14 -16.33 -44.75 -10.57
CA ILE A 14 -15.84 -43.96 -11.72
C ILE A 14 -16.93 -43.76 -12.79
N ASN A 15 -17.20 -42.50 -13.16
CA ASN A 15 -17.82 -42.14 -14.44
C ASN A 15 -17.09 -40.92 -15.03
N SER A 16 -16.15 -41.22 -15.93
CA SER A 16 -15.51 -40.31 -16.87
C SER A 16 -16.50 -39.94 -17.98
N THR A 17 -16.83 -38.64 -18.10
CA THR A 17 -17.45 -38.13 -19.33
C THR A 17 -16.66 -36.91 -19.80
N THR A 18 -15.88 -37.14 -20.84
CA THR A 18 -15.18 -36.14 -21.65
C THR A 18 -16.18 -35.41 -22.53
N SER A 19 -16.26 -34.09 -22.43
CA SER A 19 -16.85 -33.26 -23.49
C SER A 19 -15.97 -32.04 -23.72
N HIS A 20 -15.21 -32.10 -24.81
CA HIS A 20 -14.51 -31.01 -25.46
C HIS A 20 -15.51 -29.89 -25.81
N ALA A 21 -15.28 -28.68 -25.31
CA ALA A 21 -15.92 -27.47 -25.82
C ALA A 21 -14.83 -26.53 -26.35
N THR A 22 -14.89 -26.35 -27.67
CA THR A 22 -14.00 -25.60 -28.55
C THR A 22 -13.92 -24.11 -28.19
N ILE A 23 -12.69 -23.61 -28.14
CA ILE A 23 -12.31 -22.20 -28.05
C ILE A 23 -12.66 -21.51 -29.38
N GLN A 24 -13.46 -20.45 -29.33
CA GLN A 24 -13.64 -19.50 -30.44
C GLN A 24 -12.62 -18.36 -30.29
N PRO A 25 -11.90 -17.96 -31.35
CA PRO A 25 -10.87 -16.92 -31.30
C PRO A 25 -11.45 -15.49 -31.37
N ASN A 26 -10.73 -14.54 -30.74
CA ASN A 26 -10.92 -13.10 -30.88
C ASN A 26 -10.71 -12.64 -32.34
N PRO A 27 -11.49 -11.69 -32.86
CA PRO A 27 -11.13 -10.97 -34.07
C PRO A 27 -10.13 -9.84 -33.76
N THR A 28 -8.94 -9.97 -34.32
CA THR A 28 -7.97 -8.90 -34.58
C THR A 28 -8.49 -8.01 -35.71
N ILE A 29 -8.56 -6.70 -35.50
CA ILE A 29 -8.68 -5.70 -36.57
C ILE A 29 -7.41 -4.85 -36.50
N ASP A 30 -6.47 -5.17 -37.38
CA ASP A 30 -5.51 -4.21 -37.91
C ASP A 30 -6.14 -3.60 -39.17
N ASP A 31 -6.13 -2.27 -39.28
CA ASP A 31 -5.71 -1.58 -40.50
C ASP A 31 -5.54 -0.07 -40.22
N SER A 32 -4.32 0.39 -40.46
CA SER A 32 -3.88 1.80 -40.60
C SER A 32 -4.39 2.35 -41.98
N PRO A 33 -4.15 3.60 -42.47
CA PRO A 33 -3.11 4.56 -42.08
C PRO A 33 -3.45 6.08 -42.19
N ASN A 34 -2.49 6.89 -41.73
CA ASN A 34 -2.02 8.19 -42.24
C ASN A 34 -3.03 9.23 -42.79
N MET A 35 -2.99 10.45 -42.25
CA MET A 35 -2.86 11.65 -43.09
C MET A 35 -2.19 12.79 -42.32
N VAL A 36 -1.10 13.25 -42.92
CA VAL A 36 -0.29 14.43 -42.62
C VAL A 36 -1.10 15.68 -42.96
N GLY A 37 -0.96 16.74 -42.17
CA GLY A 37 -1.60 18.03 -42.48
C GLY A 37 -1.15 19.17 -41.58
N SER A 38 0.11 19.56 -41.70
CA SER A 38 0.59 20.89 -41.32
C SER A 38 0.08 21.92 -42.34
N ILE A 39 -0.33 23.12 -41.89
CA ILE A 39 0.02 24.45 -42.47
C ILE A 39 -0.98 25.54 -42.02
N LEU A 40 -0.44 26.47 -41.23
CA LEU A 40 -0.62 27.93 -41.23
C LEU A 40 -1.94 28.54 -41.72
N ARG A 41 -2.52 29.40 -40.86
CA ARG A 41 -2.61 30.85 -41.15
C ARG A 41 -2.98 31.67 -39.91
N GLN A 42 -2.10 32.62 -39.60
CA GLN A 42 -2.35 33.87 -38.89
C GLN A 42 -3.28 34.75 -39.78
N PHE A 43 -4.00 35.79 -39.39
CA PHE A 43 -3.97 36.82 -38.34
C PHE A 43 -5.41 37.34 -38.19
N PHE A 44 -5.81 37.89 -37.04
CA PHE A 44 -6.52 39.18 -36.90
C PHE A 44 -6.88 39.39 -35.42
N PHE A 45 -6.23 40.37 -34.79
CA PHE A 45 -6.55 41.03 -33.51
C PHE A 45 -7.17 42.42 -33.86
N PRO A 46 -7.90 43.16 -32.99
CA PRO A 46 -7.31 43.72 -31.74
C PRO A 46 -8.22 44.18 -30.57
N ALA A 47 -7.51 44.58 -29.48
CA ALA A 47 -7.80 45.63 -28.48
C ALA A 47 -8.82 45.29 -27.35
N THR A 48 -8.73 45.70 -26.07
CA THR A 48 -7.99 46.75 -25.31
C THR A 48 -8.02 46.42 -23.79
N ARG A 49 -6.99 46.83 -23.03
CA ARG A 49 -7.01 47.73 -21.82
C ARG A 49 -5.87 47.46 -20.82
N ARG A 50 -5.12 48.53 -20.53
CA ARG A 50 -4.05 48.73 -19.51
C ARG A 50 -4.66 48.87 -18.10
N PRO A 51 -3.93 48.94 -16.94
CA PRO A 51 -2.92 49.97 -16.54
C PRO A 51 -1.71 49.35 -15.74
N LEU A 52 -0.69 50.01 -15.17
CA LEU A 52 -0.19 51.38 -14.95
C LEU A 52 1.30 51.26 -14.54
N THR A 53 2.06 52.35 -14.71
CA THR A 53 3.50 52.50 -14.46
C THR A 53 3.82 53.07 -13.06
N THR A 54 5.00 52.77 -12.50
CA THR A 54 5.83 53.56 -11.55
C THR A 54 7.04 52.69 -11.19
N ALA A 55 8.27 53.14 -10.92
CA ALA A 55 9.07 54.31 -11.22
C ALA A 55 10.54 53.85 -11.05
N LEU A 56 11.48 54.56 -11.69
CA LEU A 56 12.92 54.25 -11.72
C LEU A 56 13.62 54.74 -10.44
N SER A 57 14.49 53.92 -9.84
CA SER A 57 15.55 54.42 -8.94
C SER A 57 16.81 53.56 -9.06
N THR A 58 17.80 54.11 -9.74
CA THR A 58 19.18 53.62 -9.91
C THR A 58 20.03 53.85 -8.66
N LEU A 59 20.69 52.80 -8.14
CA LEU A 59 21.94 52.87 -7.35
C LEU A 59 22.72 51.53 -7.43
N PRO A 60 24.05 51.53 -7.21
CA PRO A 60 25.00 50.74 -7.99
C PRO A 60 25.24 49.31 -7.47
N SER A 61 25.39 48.39 -8.41
CA SER A 61 25.81 47.00 -8.21
C SER A 61 27.25 46.92 -7.69
N ARG A 62 27.42 46.64 -6.39
CA ARG A 62 28.66 46.06 -5.86
C ARG A 62 28.67 44.56 -6.14
N LEU A 63 29.64 44.12 -6.93
CA LEU A 63 30.03 42.73 -7.11
C LEU A 63 30.36 42.10 -5.74
N ILE A 64 29.49 41.22 -5.26
CA ILE A 64 29.81 40.27 -4.20
C ILE A 64 30.11 38.95 -4.91
N GLN A 65 31.38 38.61 -5.00
CA GLN A 65 31.82 37.29 -5.46
C GLN A 65 31.28 36.22 -4.50
N PRO A 66 30.70 35.11 -4.99
CA PRO A 66 30.45 33.97 -4.12
C PRO A 66 31.80 33.33 -3.80
N THR A 67 32.31 33.55 -2.59
CA THR A 67 33.34 32.67 -2.04
C THR A 67 32.71 31.29 -1.88
N ILE A 68 32.95 30.42 -2.87
CA ILE A 68 32.72 28.99 -2.76
C ILE A 68 33.57 28.54 -1.58
N ARG A 69 32.93 28.34 -0.42
CA ARG A 69 33.54 27.59 0.68
C ARG A 69 33.78 26.20 0.14
N THR A 70 35.02 25.91 -0.24
CA THR A 70 35.49 24.55 -0.43
C THR A 70 35.30 23.85 0.91
N PHE A 71 34.24 23.05 1.01
CA PHE A 71 34.15 22.07 2.09
C PHE A 71 35.34 21.15 1.89
N THR A 72 36.38 21.33 2.71
CA THR A 72 37.42 20.32 2.85
C THR A 72 36.72 19.08 3.36
N THR A 73 36.46 18.14 2.46
CA THR A 73 36.06 16.79 2.80
C THR A 73 37.17 16.25 3.71
N SER A 74 36.92 16.22 5.02
CA SER A 74 37.78 15.48 5.93
C SER A 74 37.75 14.03 5.46
N ALA A 75 38.90 13.57 4.95
CA ALA A 75 39.06 12.20 4.50
C ALA A 75 38.60 11.28 5.64
N PRO A 76 37.73 10.28 5.37
CA PRO A 76 37.35 9.33 6.40
C PRO A 76 38.63 8.65 6.88
N ARG A 77 38.94 8.81 8.17
CA ARG A 77 40.07 8.12 8.81
C ARG A 77 39.91 6.62 8.58
N ALA A 78 40.76 6.07 7.73
CA ALA A 78 40.83 4.65 7.43
C ALA A 78 41.53 3.92 8.59
N PHE A 79 40.77 3.45 9.57
CA PHE A 79 41.31 2.55 10.60
C PHE A 79 41.35 1.10 10.10
N ALA A 80 41.96 0.87 8.92
CA ALA A 80 42.42 -0.44 8.45
C ALA A 80 43.41 -0.27 7.28
N PRO A 81 44.67 -0.77 7.38
CA PRO A 81 45.65 -0.65 6.30
C PRO A 81 45.43 -1.63 5.13
N THR A 82 44.46 -2.53 5.22
CA THR A 82 44.16 -3.49 4.15
C THR A 82 43.06 -2.97 3.25
N THR A 83 43.38 -2.70 1.99
CA THR A 83 42.37 -2.47 0.95
C THR A 83 41.47 -3.71 0.86
N ALA A 84 40.15 -3.52 0.94
CA ALA A 84 39.20 -4.61 0.77
C ALA A 84 39.38 -5.24 -0.62
N ARG A 85 40.08 -6.36 -0.70
CA ARG A 85 40.29 -7.07 -1.96
C ARG A 85 38.98 -7.74 -2.38
N PRO A 86 38.54 -7.58 -3.65
CA PRO A 86 37.40 -8.33 -4.14
C PRO A 86 37.70 -9.84 -4.02
N ALA A 87 36.64 -10.63 -3.80
CA ALA A 87 36.77 -12.09 -3.77
C ALA A 87 37.38 -12.60 -5.09
N THR A 88 38.30 -13.55 -4.99
CA THR A 88 38.96 -14.13 -6.17
C THR A 88 37.97 -14.92 -7.01
N LEU A 89 38.29 -15.11 -8.30
CA LEU A 89 37.44 -15.87 -9.23
C LEU A 89 37.13 -17.28 -8.68
N ASN A 90 38.13 -17.99 -8.16
CA ASN A 90 37.93 -19.32 -7.57
C ASN A 90 37.05 -19.30 -6.31
N GLN A 91 37.10 -18.25 -5.49
CA GLN A 91 36.20 -18.09 -4.34
C GLN A 91 34.75 -17.84 -4.79
N VAL A 92 34.58 -17.07 -5.87
CA VAL A 92 33.27 -16.84 -6.49
C VAL A 92 32.72 -18.12 -7.12
N LEU A 93 33.55 -18.88 -7.84
CA LEU A 93 33.19 -20.20 -8.38
C LEU A 93 32.80 -21.20 -7.28
N ARG A 94 33.42 -21.12 -6.10
CA ARG A 94 33.06 -21.89 -4.90
C ARG A 94 31.78 -21.40 -4.20
N GLY A 95 31.07 -20.41 -4.76
CA GLY A 95 29.77 -19.97 -4.26
C GLY A 95 29.81 -19.04 -3.06
N ILE A 96 30.90 -18.28 -2.85
CA ILE A 96 31.00 -17.33 -1.73
C ILE A 96 29.94 -16.21 -1.82
N ARG A 97 29.46 -15.89 -3.03
CA ARG A 97 28.43 -14.86 -3.25
C ARG A 97 27.04 -15.42 -2.96
N LYS A 98 26.54 -15.17 -1.74
CA LYS A 98 25.15 -15.47 -1.36
C LYS A 98 24.31 -14.20 -1.42
N GLY A 99 23.09 -14.32 -1.94
CA GLY A 99 22.11 -13.23 -1.91
C GLY A 99 21.78 -12.81 -0.47
N LYS A 100 21.42 -11.55 -0.27
CA LYS A 100 20.97 -11.07 1.04
C LYS A 100 19.70 -11.83 1.44
N ARG A 101 19.62 -12.25 2.71
CA ARG A 101 18.42 -12.88 3.26
C ARG A 101 17.20 -11.97 3.08
N ALA A 102 16.08 -12.55 2.65
CA ALA A 102 14.82 -11.83 2.48
C ALA A 102 14.38 -11.16 3.79
N ARG A 103 13.91 -9.90 3.69
CA ARG A 103 13.37 -9.18 4.84
C ARG A 103 11.95 -9.68 5.16
N HIS A 104 11.58 -9.67 6.43
CA HIS A 104 10.21 -9.96 6.82
C HIS A 104 9.28 -8.82 6.37
N ALA A 105 8.23 -9.17 5.63
CA ALA A 105 7.20 -8.22 5.22
C ALA A 105 6.47 -7.62 6.43
N VAL A 106 5.98 -6.39 6.34
CA VAL A 106 5.26 -5.74 7.46
C VAL A 106 3.98 -6.50 7.81
N SER A 107 3.23 -6.93 6.80
CA SER A 107 1.92 -7.58 6.91
C SER A 107 1.93 -8.90 6.12
N PRO A 108 2.51 -10.00 6.66
CA PRO A 108 2.79 -11.22 5.90
C PRO A 108 1.55 -11.88 5.26
N ALA A 109 0.39 -11.85 5.93
CA ALA A 109 -0.83 -12.49 5.41
C ALA A 109 -1.34 -11.83 4.11
N LEU A 110 -1.02 -10.55 3.87
CA LEU A 110 -1.34 -9.85 2.64
C LEU A 110 -0.23 -10.00 1.59
N SER A 111 1.03 -9.96 2.04
CA SER A 111 2.19 -10.13 1.15
C SER A 111 2.27 -11.54 0.57
N ASN A 112 1.90 -12.57 1.33
CA ASN A 112 1.94 -13.95 0.84
C ASN A 112 0.94 -14.19 -0.30
N THR A 113 -0.19 -13.49 -0.32
CA THR A 113 -1.19 -13.60 -1.38
C THR A 113 -1.09 -12.50 -2.43
N ASN A 114 -0.11 -11.60 -2.32
CA ASN A 114 0.05 -10.42 -3.18
C ASN A 114 -1.24 -9.57 -3.32
N CYS A 115 -2.04 -9.48 -2.25
CA CYS A 115 -3.28 -8.70 -2.25
C CYS A 115 -3.11 -7.42 -1.42
N PRO A 116 -3.59 -6.25 -1.89
CA PRO A 116 -3.47 -4.99 -1.12
C PRO A 116 -4.36 -4.97 0.13
N ALA A 117 -5.51 -5.65 0.07
CA ALA A 117 -6.46 -5.80 1.16
C ALA A 117 -7.17 -7.15 1.05
N LEU A 118 -7.67 -7.67 2.17
CA LEU A 118 -8.45 -8.90 2.24
C LEU A 118 -9.70 -8.69 3.10
N LYS A 119 -10.79 -9.34 2.70
CA LYS A 119 -12.01 -9.44 3.50
C LYS A 119 -11.76 -10.35 4.70
N GLY A 120 -12.39 -10.04 5.83
CA GLY A 120 -12.36 -10.91 7.00
C GLY A 120 -13.57 -10.72 7.90
N VAL A 121 -13.75 -11.67 8.81
CA VAL A 121 -14.81 -11.68 9.82
C VAL A 121 -14.18 -11.46 11.20
N CYS A 122 -14.72 -10.51 11.95
CA CYS A 122 -14.27 -10.23 13.31
C CYS A 122 -14.64 -11.38 14.25
N LEU A 123 -13.66 -11.96 14.93
CA LEU A 123 -13.84 -12.98 15.96
C LEU A 123 -14.08 -12.36 17.33
N ARG A 124 -13.33 -11.32 17.67
CA ARG A 124 -13.55 -10.53 18.89
C ARG A 124 -13.00 -9.13 18.72
N VAL A 125 -13.64 -8.18 19.38
CA VAL A 125 -13.20 -6.80 19.48
C VAL A 125 -12.64 -6.60 20.88
N GLY A 126 -11.51 -5.90 21.01
CA GLY A 126 -10.86 -5.72 22.30
C GLY A 126 -9.90 -4.55 22.32
N VAL A 127 -9.46 -4.20 23.52
CA VAL A 127 -8.54 -3.11 23.78
C VAL A 127 -7.17 -3.66 24.19
N VAL A 128 -6.11 -3.12 23.63
CA VAL A 128 -4.71 -3.49 23.95
C VAL A 128 -3.99 -2.27 24.48
N ARG A 129 -3.25 -2.44 25.59
CA ARG A 129 -2.34 -1.41 26.11
C ARG A 129 -1.05 -1.39 25.27
N PRO A 130 -0.55 -0.21 24.88
CA PRO A 130 0.67 -0.10 24.09
C PRO A 130 1.91 -0.51 24.90
N LYS A 131 3.01 -0.73 24.19
CA LYS A 131 4.33 -0.86 24.83
C LYS A 131 4.78 0.49 25.43
N LYS A 132 5.56 0.45 26.51
CA LYS A 132 6.31 1.60 27.05
C LYS A 132 7.15 2.23 25.93
N PRO A 133 7.30 3.56 25.81
CA PRO A 133 6.97 4.65 26.75
C PRO A 133 5.53 5.14 26.70
N ASN A 134 4.74 4.65 25.75
CA ASN A 134 3.39 5.16 25.49
C ASN A 134 2.39 4.53 26.47
N SER A 135 1.30 5.23 26.75
CA SER A 135 0.19 4.77 27.58
C SER A 135 -1.16 4.96 26.87
N GLY A 136 -2.22 4.42 27.44
CA GLY A 136 -3.59 4.53 26.93
C GLY A 136 -4.13 3.23 26.32
N GLU A 137 -5.21 3.37 25.56
CA GLU A 137 -6.02 2.25 25.08
C GLU A 137 -6.09 2.22 23.56
N ARG A 138 -5.68 1.10 22.95
CA ARG A 138 -5.70 0.91 21.51
C ARG A 138 -6.81 -0.07 21.13
N LYS A 139 -7.76 0.40 20.34
CA LYS A 139 -8.90 -0.39 19.84
C LYS A 139 -8.41 -1.35 18.77
N THR A 140 -8.62 -2.65 18.98
CA THR A 140 -8.15 -3.72 18.10
C THR A 140 -9.24 -4.74 17.85
N ALA A 141 -9.12 -5.49 16.77
CA ALA A 141 -10.00 -6.62 16.46
C ALA A 141 -9.16 -7.84 16.09
N ARG A 142 -9.54 -9.01 16.59
CA ARG A 142 -9.09 -10.30 16.06
C ARG A 142 -9.99 -10.65 14.88
N VAL A 143 -9.40 -10.88 13.72
CA VAL A 143 -10.11 -11.08 12.46
C VAL A 143 -9.63 -12.37 11.81
N LYS A 144 -10.56 -13.20 11.37
CA LYS A 144 -10.28 -14.33 10.48
C LYS A 144 -10.41 -13.85 9.05
N LEU A 145 -9.29 -13.82 8.32
CA LEU A 145 -9.27 -13.44 6.91
C LEU A 145 -9.94 -14.51 6.04
N SER A 146 -10.35 -14.14 4.83
CA SER A 146 -10.86 -15.09 3.83
C SER A 146 -9.86 -16.22 3.51
N THR A 147 -8.56 -15.96 3.65
CA THR A 147 -7.48 -16.95 3.50
C THR A 147 -7.38 -17.95 4.66
N GLY A 148 -8.21 -17.79 5.70
CA GLY A 148 -8.20 -18.62 6.92
C GLY A 148 -7.26 -18.12 8.01
N ALA A 149 -6.31 -17.23 7.69
CA ALA A 149 -5.36 -16.70 8.66
C ALA A 149 -6.06 -15.80 9.71
N VAL A 150 -5.75 -16.03 10.99
CA VAL A 150 -6.26 -15.21 12.09
C VAL A 150 -5.25 -14.12 12.45
N VAL A 151 -5.65 -12.87 12.30
CA VAL A 151 -4.79 -11.69 12.49
C VAL A 151 -5.38 -10.75 13.54
N THR A 152 -4.55 -9.85 14.10
CA THR A 152 -5.09 -8.65 14.77
C THR A 152 -4.89 -7.42 13.92
N ALA A 153 -5.99 -6.70 13.73
CA ALA A 153 -6.04 -5.42 13.07
C ALA A 153 -6.31 -4.29 14.08
N TYR A 154 -5.67 -3.15 13.87
CA TYR A 154 -5.95 -1.91 14.57
C TYR A 154 -7.17 -1.22 13.95
N ILE A 155 -8.04 -0.67 14.80
CA ILE A 155 -9.20 0.11 14.37
C ILE A 155 -8.84 1.60 14.41
N PRO A 156 -8.66 2.28 13.26
CA PRO A 156 -8.20 3.65 13.24
C PRO A 156 -9.32 4.65 13.56
N GLY A 157 -8.97 5.77 14.19
CA GLY A 157 -9.90 6.87 14.49
C GLY A 157 -10.64 6.71 15.82
N GLU A 158 -11.59 7.62 16.05
CA GLU A 158 -12.41 7.68 17.26
C GLU A 158 -13.71 6.89 17.07
N GLY A 159 -14.21 6.27 18.15
CA GLY A 159 -15.38 5.40 18.11
C GLY A 159 -15.24 4.19 17.16
N HIS A 160 -16.11 3.19 17.24
CA HIS A 160 -16.30 2.17 16.19
C HIS A 160 -17.61 1.43 16.44
N ASN A 161 -18.16 0.86 15.39
CA ASN A 161 -19.43 0.13 15.40
C ASN A 161 -19.25 -1.39 15.21
N ILE A 162 -18.00 -1.88 15.14
CA ILE A 162 -17.70 -3.30 14.90
C ILE A 162 -18.08 -4.10 16.13
N GLN A 163 -18.72 -5.23 15.89
CA GLN A 163 -19.04 -6.24 16.88
C GLN A 163 -18.39 -7.57 16.48
N GLN A 164 -18.66 -8.61 17.25
CA GLN A 164 -18.35 -9.96 16.83
C GLN A 164 -19.13 -10.29 15.54
N HIS A 165 -18.53 -11.07 14.64
CA HIS A 165 -19.08 -11.46 13.34
C HIS A 165 -19.26 -10.37 12.30
N SER A 166 -19.00 -9.10 12.63
CA SER A 166 -18.97 -8.04 11.62
C SER A 166 -17.91 -8.34 10.55
N VAL A 167 -18.29 -8.10 9.31
CA VAL A 167 -17.45 -8.26 8.14
C VAL A 167 -16.67 -6.98 7.89
N VAL A 168 -15.35 -7.09 7.81
CA VAL A 168 -14.44 -5.95 7.70
C VAL A 168 -13.42 -6.14 6.60
N LEU A 169 -12.95 -5.02 6.05
CA LEU A 169 -11.86 -5.00 5.08
C LEU A 169 -10.54 -4.70 5.80
N VAL A 170 -9.59 -5.62 5.68
CA VAL A 170 -8.27 -5.54 6.33
C VAL A 170 -7.24 -5.10 5.29
N ARG A 171 -6.46 -4.06 5.62
CA ARG A 171 -5.32 -3.59 4.82
C ARG A 171 -4.00 -3.70 5.56
N GLY A 172 -2.92 -3.57 4.81
CA GLY A 172 -1.56 -3.56 5.35
C GLY A 172 -1.29 -2.36 6.26
N GLY A 173 -0.35 -2.55 7.18
CA GLY A 173 0.16 -1.51 8.08
C GLY A 173 0.26 -1.99 9.52
N ARG A 174 1.32 -1.58 10.20
CA ARG A 174 1.60 -2.01 11.58
C ARG A 174 1.34 -0.87 12.54
N ALA A 175 0.64 -1.16 13.64
CA ALA A 175 0.58 -0.26 14.77
C ALA A 175 1.91 -0.36 15.54
N GLN A 176 2.75 0.68 15.48
CA GLN A 176 4.12 0.64 16.02
C GLN A 176 4.14 0.41 17.53
N ASP A 177 3.14 0.94 18.22
CA ASP A 177 2.97 0.89 19.67
C ASP A 177 2.49 -0.46 20.19
N CYS A 178 1.77 -1.22 19.36
CA CYS A 178 1.14 -2.48 19.78
C CYS A 178 1.93 -3.68 19.24
N PRO A 179 2.56 -4.50 20.11
CA PRO A 179 3.19 -5.73 19.65
C PRO A 179 2.12 -6.67 19.05
N GLY A 180 2.47 -7.34 17.95
CA GLY A 180 1.58 -8.30 17.28
C GLY A 180 0.46 -7.70 16.41
N VAL A 181 0.25 -6.38 16.42
CA VAL A 181 -0.78 -5.71 15.61
C VAL A 181 -0.17 -5.20 14.30
N ARG A 182 -0.30 -6.01 13.24
CA ARG A 182 0.38 -5.82 11.95
C ARG A 182 -0.55 -5.50 10.79
N TYR A 183 -1.81 -5.17 11.09
CA TYR A 183 -2.83 -4.84 10.10
C TYR A 183 -3.69 -3.68 10.58
N HIS A 184 -4.35 -3.00 9.66
CA HIS A 184 -5.36 -1.98 9.95
C HIS A 184 -6.68 -2.32 9.28
N LEU A 185 -7.79 -1.97 9.92
CA LEU A 185 -9.08 -1.99 9.26
C LEU A 185 -9.29 -0.74 8.41
N VAL A 186 -9.94 -0.91 7.27
CA VAL A 186 -10.36 0.19 6.38
C VAL A 186 -11.70 0.73 6.86
N ARG A 187 -11.77 2.05 7.09
CA ARG A 187 -13.00 2.73 7.52
C ARG A 187 -13.91 3.04 6.33
N GLY A 188 -15.22 2.97 6.56
CA GLY A 188 -16.23 3.24 5.55
C GLY A 188 -16.36 2.13 4.50
N ALA A 189 -15.95 0.90 4.85
CA ALA A 189 -15.99 -0.27 3.99
C ALA A 189 -16.62 -1.45 4.74
N LEU A 190 -17.51 -2.19 4.07
CA LEU A 190 -18.30 -3.27 4.66
C LEU A 190 -19.02 -2.78 5.93
N ASP A 191 -18.96 -3.54 7.02
CA ASP A 191 -19.70 -3.20 8.25
C ASP A 191 -18.99 -2.14 9.11
N LEU A 192 -17.73 -1.82 8.79
CA LEU A 192 -16.98 -0.79 9.52
C LEU A 192 -17.34 0.61 9.01
N GLY A 193 -18.20 1.29 9.77
CA GLY A 193 -18.60 2.66 9.51
C GLY A 193 -17.45 3.67 9.59
N GLY A 194 -17.61 4.77 8.85
CA GLY A 194 -16.70 5.91 8.93
C GLY A 194 -16.81 6.68 10.24
N VAL A 195 -15.89 7.60 10.49
CA VAL A 195 -15.93 8.46 11.69
C VAL A 195 -16.81 9.67 11.42
N ALA A 196 -17.97 9.79 12.09
CA ALA A 196 -19.00 10.76 11.74
C ALA A 196 -18.56 12.23 11.84
N SER A 197 -17.93 12.62 12.96
CA SER A 197 -17.53 14.00 13.27
C SER A 197 -16.21 14.44 12.62
N ARG A 198 -15.71 13.71 11.62
CA ARG A 198 -14.39 13.98 11.03
C ARG A 198 -14.46 15.07 9.95
N THR A 199 -13.86 16.23 10.21
CA THR A 199 -13.74 17.32 9.22
C THR A 199 -12.46 17.21 8.37
N THR A 200 -11.35 16.79 8.97
CA THR A 200 -10.02 16.71 8.32
C THR A 200 -9.61 15.27 7.99
N SER A 201 -8.83 15.09 6.91
CA SER A 201 -8.36 13.76 6.44
C SER A 201 -9.47 12.71 6.27
N ARG A 202 -10.65 13.17 5.83
CA ARG A 202 -11.90 12.40 5.74
C ARG A 202 -11.79 11.10 4.94
N SER A 203 -11.01 11.13 3.86
CA SER A 203 -10.77 9.95 3.01
C SER A 203 -10.13 8.78 3.76
N LYS A 204 -9.28 9.06 4.77
CA LYS A 204 -8.63 8.03 5.59
C LYS A 204 -9.60 7.32 6.56
N TYR A 205 -10.66 8.02 6.97
CA TYR A 205 -11.60 7.58 8.00
C TYR A 205 -13.01 7.31 7.46
N GLY A 206 -13.19 7.25 6.14
CA GLY A 206 -14.45 6.85 5.52
C GLY A 206 -15.58 7.88 5.66
N THR A 207 -15.28 9.17 5.85
CA THR A 207 -16.30 10.20 6.12
C THR A 207 -16.68 10.96 4.84
N LYS A 208 -17.97 11.04 4.52
CA LYS A 208 -18.48 11.79 3.35
C LYS A 208 -18.38 13.30 3.55
N LYS A 209 -18.50 14.08 2.45
CA LYS A 209 -18.34 15.54 2.51
C LYS A 209 -19.61 16.11 3.13
N PRO A 210 -19.51 16.92 4.21
CA PRO A 210 -20.69 17.55 4.75
C PRO A 210 -21.33 18.39 3.64
N LYS A 211 -22.64 18.25 3.48
CA LYS A 211 -23.39 19.12 2.59
C LYS A 211 -23.38 20.51 3.23
N LYS A 212 -22.98 21.53 2.45
CA LYS A 212 -23.24 22.91 2.87
C LYS A 212 -24.75 23.07 2.87
N ALA A 213 -25.34 23.62 3.92
CA ALA A 213 -26.74 24.01 3.88
C ALA A 213 -26.87 25.05 2.75
N THR A 214 -27.61 24.71 1.70
CA THR A 214 -28.02 25.71 0.72
C THR A 214 -29.06 26.55 1.42
N VAL A 215 -28.67 27.72 1.90
CA VAL A 215 -29.61 28.74 2.36
C VAL A 215 -30.28 29.26 1.09
N GLY A 216 -31.54 28.86 0.89
CA GLY A 216 -32.40 29.36 -0.18
C GLY A 216 -33.13 30.63 0.26
#